data_AF-A0A8S3PT22-F1
#
_entry.id   AF-A0A8S3PT22-F1
#
_cell.length_a   1.000
_cell.length_b   1.000
_cell.length_c   1.000
_cell.angle_alpha   90.00
_cell.angle_beta   90.00
_cell.angle_gamma   90.00
#
_symmetry.space_group_name_H-M   'P 1'
#
loop_
_entity.id
_entity.type
_entity.pdbx_description
1 polymer ?
#
loop_
_entity_poly.entity_id
_entity_poly.type
_entity_poly.pdbx_seq_one_letter_code
_entity_poly.pdbx_strand_id
1 'polypeptide(L)'
;METLWNSSRFLSDVIIEDVPDSKTFDIQLMITLLRNFTNITHPHGGFDCLPTDIETTPGADLARIKYYRNYLAHLHDVKVGTTYFNIAWDIISGAIERLGGQHMKEECDQLRTKTLDQTNKEIMMDIKRSNDEIRELRESLDSLKRSHDDLQKAHSDMKRSNEVLQNNHTEMTKEVKRLKSVQNDTVPWNVRGKQLFY
;
A
#
# COMPACT_ATOMS: atom_id res chain seq x y z
N MET A 1 9.42 -57.04 38.16
CA MET A 1 8.63 -55.79 38.15
C MET A 1 9.57 -54.62 38.42
N GLU A 2 10.38 -54.31 37.43
CA GLU A 2 11.19 -53.10 37.31
C GLU A 2 11.06 -52.67 35.85
N THR A 3 11.23 -51.38 35.56
CA THR A 3 11.32 -50.74 34.21
C THR A 3 10.16 -49.88 33.69
N LEU A 4 9.36 -49.21 34.54
CA LEU A 4 8.52 -48.08 34.06
C LEU A 4 8.79 -46.72 34.72
N TRP A 5 9.83 -46.62 35.57
CA TRP A 5 10.20 -45.39 36.27
C TRP A 5 11.56 -44.80 35.85
N ASN A 6 12.08 -45.18 34.67
CA ASN A 6 13.34 -44.63 34.14
C ASN A 6 13.17 -43.65 32.97
N SER A 7 11.95 -43.36 32.51
CA SER A 7 11.74 -42.37 31.45
C SER A 7 11.89 -40.91 31.89
N SER A 8 11.95 -40.64 33.21
CA SER A 8 12.11 -39.27 33.72
C SER A 8 13.55 -38.72 33.63
N ARG A 9 14.54 -39.56 33.30
CA ARG A 9 15.94 -39.12 33.09
C ARG A 9 16.34 -38.94 31.63
N PHE A 10 15.47 -39.28 30.68
CA PHE A 10 15.77 -39.15 29.24
C PHE A 10 15.23 -37.86 28.62
N LEU A 11 14.44 -37.06 29.35
CA LEU A 11 13.88 -35.80 28.86
C LEU A 11 14.53 -34.55 29.45
N SER A 12 15.45 -34.68 30.42
CA SER A 12 16.18 -33.53 30.98
C SER A 12 17.22 -32.94 30.03
N ASP A 13 17.61 -33.69 28.98
CA ASP A 13 18.62 -33.27 28.01
C ASP A 13 18.01 -32.84 26.65
N VAL A 14 16.68 -32.84 26.54
CA VAL A 14 16.03 -32.09 25.45
C VAL A 14 15.79 -30.70 25.98
N ILE A 15 16.77 -29.83 25.77
CA ILE A 15 16.52 -28.39 25.78
C ILE A 15 15.46 -28.16 24.69
N ILE A 16 14.18 -28.05 25.09
CA ILE A 16 13.16 -27.44 24.24
C ILE A 16 13.52 -25.96 24.23
N GLU A 17 14.50 -25.61 23.38
CA GLU A 17 15.04 -24.26 23.24
C GLU A 17 14.04 -23.32 22.53
N ASP A 18 12.89 -23.86 22.12
CA ASP A 18 11.79 -23.17 21.47
C ASP A 18 10.52 -23.28 22.34
N VAL A 19 10.55 -22.71 23.53
CA VAL A 19 9.31 -22.47 24.29
C VAL A 19 8.48 -21.49 23.43
N PRO A 20 7.28 -21.88 22.96
CA PRO A 20 6.48 -21.01 22.11
C PRO A 20 6.18 -19.69 22.83
N ASP A 21 6.71 -18.58 22.30
CA ASP A 21 6.37 -17.25 22.79
C ASP A 21 5.02 -16.85 22.20
N SER A 22 4.09 -16.43 23.04
CA SER A 22 2.81 -15.84 22.61
C SER A 22 2.99 -14.68 21.62
N LYS A 23 4.15 -14.00 21.61
CA LYS A 23 4.47 -12.93 20.66
C LYS A 23 4.85 -13.43 19.27
N THR A 24 5.33 -14.67 19.14
CA THR A 24 5.70 -15.30 17.86
C THR A 24 4.70 -16.37 17.43
N PHE A 25 3.72 -16.69 18.28
CA PHE A 25 2.73 -17.70 18.03
C PHE A 25 1.73 -17.29 16.94
N ASP A 26 1.64 -18.07 15.87
CA ASP A 26 0.72 -17.82 14.77
C ASP A 26 -0.74 -17.91 15.28
N ILE A 27 -1.47 -16.79 15.19
CA ILE A 27 -2.87 -16.70 15.66
C ILE A 27 -3.80 -17.62 14.86
N GLN A 28 -3.51 -17.89 13.57
CA GLN A 28 -4.28 -18.83 12.75
C GLN A 28 -4.02 -20.27 13.20
N LEU A 29 -2.78 -20.58 13.57
CA LEU A 29 -2.42 -21.85 14.19
C LEU A 29 -3.11 -22.00 15.55
N MET A 30 -3.13 -20.95 16.40
CA MET A 30 -3.85 -20.94 17.67
C MET A 30 -5.32 -21.32 17.50
N ILE A 31 -6.02 -20.65 16.58
CA ILE A 31 -7.43 -20.89 16.31
C ILE A 31 -7.63 -22.31 15.76
N THR A 32 -6.72 -22.79 14.92
CA THR A 32 -6.76 -24.15 14.36
C THR A 32 -6.56 -25.21 15.46
N LEU A 33 -5.62 -24.99 16.39
CA LEU A 33 -5.39 -25.90 17.51
C LEU A 33 -6.59 -25.95 18.44
N LEU A 34 -7.14 -24.79 18.80
CA LEU A 34 -8.35 -24.73 19.63
C LEU A 34 -9.51 -25.49 18.99
N ARG A 35 -9.73 -25.37 17.67
CA ARG A 35 -10.78 -26.12 16.96
C ARG A 35 -10.58 -27.63 16.94
N ASN A 36 -9.33 -28.09 16.79
CA ASN A 36 -9.05 -29.50 16.51
C ASN A 36 -8.72 -30.31 17.76
N PHE A 37 -8.14 -29.69 18.79
CA PHE A 37 -7.68 -30.39 20.00
C PHE A 37 -8.60 -30.23 21.19
N THR A 38 -9.48 -29.22 21.17
CA THR A 38 -10.58 -29.15 22.13
C THR A 38 -11.82 -29.67 21.42
N ASN A 39 -12.61 -30.54 22.06
CA ASN A 39 -13.84 -31.14 21.49
C ASN A 39 -14.97 -30.08 21.32
N ILE A 40 -14.64 -28.90 20.80
CA ILE A 40 -15.56 -27.79 20.58
C ILE A 40 -16.40 -28.10 19.34
N THR A 41 -17.71 -28.16 19.54
CA THR A 41 -18.67 -28.28 18.45
C THR A 41 -18.63 -27.04 17.57
N HIS A 42 -18.53 -27.24 16.26
CA HIS A 42 -18.66 -26.17 15.28
C HIS A 42 -20.00 -25.42 15.39
N PRO A 43 -20.05 -24.12 15.07
CA PRO A 43 -21.30 -23.39 14.91
C PRO A 43 -22.08 -23.88 13.67
N HIS A 44 -23.34 -23.48 13.53
CA HIS A 44 -24.23 -23.97 12.46
C HIS A 44 -23.67 -23.72 11.05
N GLY A 45 -23.05 -22.57 10.82
CA GLY A 45 -22.40 -22.22 9.55
C GLY A 45 -20.96 -22.74 9.38
N GLY A 46 -20.45 -23.51 10.34
CA GLY A 46 -19.05 -23.88 10.38
C GLY A 46 -18.14 -22.72 10.77
N PHE A 47 -16.86 -23.03 11.00
CA PHE A 47 -15.96 -22.09 11.66
C PHE A 47 -15.39 -20.95 10.79
N ASP A 48 -15.69 -20.96 9.48
CA ASP A 48 -15.22 -19.94 8.52
C ASP A 48 -16.31 -18.94 8.15
N CYS A 49 -17.52 -19.12 8.69
CA CYS A 49 -18.63 -18.19 8.56
C CYS A 49 -18.79 -17.39 9.86
N LEU A 50 -19.22 -16.13 9.75
CA LEU A 50 -19.59 -15.33 10.92
C LEU A 50 -20.88 -15.90 11.52
N PRO A 51 -20.87 -16.37 12.78
CA PRO A 51 -22.07 -16.90 13.43
C PRO A 51 -23.07 -15.79 13.76
N THR A 52 -24.34 -16.16 13.86
CA THR A 52 -25.41 -15.24 14.25
C THR A 52 -25.28 -14.81 15.71
N ASP A 53 -25.81 -13.63 16.07
CA ASP A 53 -25.68 -13.08 17.43
C ASP A 53 -26.34 -13.95 18.52
N ILE A 54 -27.29 -14.81 18.12
CA ILE A 54 -27.94 -15.78 19.01
C ILE A 54 -27.06 -17.01 19.30
N GLU A 55 -26.06 -17.30 18.46
CA GLU A 55 -25.11 -18.39 18.66
C GLU A 55 -23.99 -17.96 19.61
N THR A 56 -24.16 -18.33 20.88
CA THR A 56 -23.23 -18.02 21.99
C THR A 56 -22.46 -19.25 22.50
N THR A 57 -22.38 -20.31 21.69
CA THR A 57 -21.59 -21.50 22.01
C THR A 57 -20.09 -21.18 21.91
N PRO A 58 -19.20 -21.93 22.60
CA PRO A 58 -17.76 -21.75 22.49
C PRO A 58 -17.23 -21.81 21.05
N GLY A 59 -17.81 -22.69 20.22
CA GLY A 59 -17.45 -22.79 18.80
C GLY A 59 -17.86 -21.58 17.98
N ALA A 60 -19.02 -20.99 18.29
CA ALA A 60 -19.47 -19.75 17.67
C ALA A 60 -18.57 -18.57 18.07
N ASP A 61 -18.20 -18.47 19.35
CA ASP A 61 -17.30 -17.42 19.82
C ASP A 61 -15.90 -17.52 19.22
N LEU A 62 -15.37 -18.72 19.05
CA LEU A 62 -14.09 -18.94 18.37
C LEU A 62 -14.17 -18.58 16.87
N ALA A 63 -15.28 -18.89 16.20
CA ALA A 63 -15.50 -18.50 14.81
C ALA A 63 -15.62 -16.97 14.64
N ARG A 64 -16.32 -16.31 15.57
CA ARG A 64 -16.48 -14.85 15.64
C ARG A 64 -15.14 -14.14 15.83
N ILE A 65 -14.31 -14.59 16.78
CA ILE A 65 -12.96 -14.05 16.99
C ILE A 65 -12.09 -14.23 15.74
N LYS A 66 -12.11 -15.41 15.10
CA LYS A 66 -11.39 -15.64 13.84
C LYS A 66 -11.83 -14.66 12.76
N TYR A 67 -13.14 -14.52 12.57
CA TYR A 67 -13.72 -13.70 11.51
C TYR A 67 -13.23 -12.26 11.62
N TYR A 68 -13.40 -11.61 12.78
CA TYR A 68 -13.01 -10.21 12.95
C TYR A 68 -11.49 -10.03 12.87
N ARG A 69 -10.69 -10.94 13.43
CA ARG A 69 -9.23 -10.89 13.29
C ARG A 69 -8.81 -10.94 11.82
N ASN A 70 -9.38 -11.87 11.04
CA ASN A 70 -9.04 -12.00 9.62
C ASN A 70 -9.51 -10.81 8.81
N TYR A 71 -10.73 -10.32 9.08
CA TYR A 71 -11.24 -9.13 8.44
C TYR A 71 -10.34 -7.91 8.70
N LEU A 72 -9.95 -7.67 9.95
CA LEU A 72 -9.05 -6.58 10.34
C LEU A 72 -7.63 -6.75 9.79
N ALA A 73 -7.11 -7.98 9.71
CA ALA A 73 -5.78 -8.25 9.16
C ALA A 73 -5.69 -8.03 7.64
N HIS A 74 -6.80 -8.17 6.92
CA HIS A 74 -6.85 -7.99 5.46
C HIS A 74 -7.42 -6.63 5.02
N LEU A 75 -7.76 -5.75 5.98
CA LEU A 75 -8.18 -4.38 5.72
C LEU A 75 -6.97 -3.56 5.23
N HIS A 76 -6.76 -3.53 3.92
CA HIS A 76 -5.51 -3.05 3.36
C HIS A 76 -5.37 -1.53 3.18
N ASP A 77 -6.44 -0.75 3.33
CA ASP A 77 -6.38 0.73 3.14
C ASP A 77 -7.60 1.50 3.67
N VAL A 78 -8.54 0.83 4.36
CA VAL A 78 -9.77 1.46 4.83
C VAL A 78 -9.58 1.88 6.28
N LYS A 79 -9.69 3.18 6.55
CA LYS A 79 -9.84 3.69 7.91
C LYS A 79 -11.03 2.97 8.55
N VAL A 80 -10.78 2.16 9.56
CA VAL A 80 -11.85 1.56 10.34
C VAL A 80 -12.58 2.70 11.07
N GLY A 81 -13.83 2.94 10.70
CA GLY A 81 -14.65 3.95 11.35
C GLY A 81 -14.80 3.63 12.84
N THR A 82 -14.74 4.66 13.69
CA THR A 82 -14.86 4.51 15.15
C THR A 82 -16.09 3.71 15.57
N THR A 83 -17.22 3.90 14.87
CA THR A 83 -18.45 3.13 15.10
C THR A 83 -18.25 1.62 14.87
N TYR A 84 -17.66 1.23 13.75
CA TYR A 84 -17.40 -0.17 13.45
C TYR A 84 -16.40 -0.78 14.41
N PHE A 85 -15.33 -0.03 14.73
CA PHE A 85 -14.35 -0.45 15.72
C PHE A 85 -15.02 -0.78 17.06
N ASN A 86 -15.87 0.11 17.58
CA ASN A 86 -16.57 -0.12 18.84
C ASN A 86 -17.50 -1.34 18.79
N ILE A 87 -18.24 -1.53 17.69
CA ILE A 87 -19.10 -2.70 17.51
C ILE A 87 -18.27 -3.99 17.49
N ALA A 88 -17.22 -4.05 16.67
CA ALA A 88 -16.34 -5.20 16.60
C ALA A 88 -15.67 -5.47 17.96
N TRP A 89 -15.25 -4.43 18.67
CA TRP A 89 -14.64 -4.54 19.99
C TRP A 89 -15.59 -5.19 21.00
N ASP A 90 -16.83 -4.71 21.11
CA ASP A 90 -17.80 -5.24 22.07
C ASP A 90 -18.18 -6.69 21.74
N ILE A 91 -18.31 -7.02 20.44
CA ILE A 91 -18.59 -8.39 19.97
C ILE A 91 -17.45 -9.35 20.33
N ILE A 92 -16.19 -8.94 20.09
CA ILE A 92 -15.01 -9.74 20.41
C ILE A 92 -14.84 -9.87 21.92
N SER A 93 -14.95 -8.78 22.67
CA SER A 93 -14.79 -8.77 24.13
C SER A 93 -15.84 -9.65 24.81
N GLY A 94 -17.10 -9.61 24.35
CA GLY A 94 -18.15 -10.50 24.84
C GLY A 94 -17.91 -11.98 24.50
N ALA A 95 -17.33 -12.29 23.33
CA ALA A 95 -16.94 -13.65 22.98
C ALA A 95 -15.78 -14.16 23.85
N ILE A 96 -14.80 -13.30 24.12
CA ILE A 96 -13.67 -13.59 25.00
C ILE A 96 -14.15 -13.81 26.45
N GLU A 97 -15.08 -12.99 26.94
CA GLU A 97 -15.72 -13.15 28.25
C GLU A 97 -16.43 -14.50 28.38
N ARG A 98 -17.19 -14.93 27.37
CA ARG A 98 -17.88 -16.23 27.39
C ARG A 98 -16.91 -17.42 27.37
N LEU A 99 -15.76 -17.28 26.70
CA LEU A 99 -14.74 -18.33 26.60
C LEU A 99 -13.83 -18.40 27.84
N GLY A 100 -13.41 -17.24 28.35
CA GLY A 100 -12.37 -17.12 29.39
C GLY A 100 -12.85 -16.57 30.73
N GLY A 101 -14.14 -16.24 30.85
CA GLY A 101 -14.75 -15.66 32.05
C GLY A 101 -14.45 -14.17 32.25
N GLN A 102 -14.92 -13.66 33.37
CA GLN A 102 -14.88 -12.24 33.74
C GLN A 102 -13.46 -11.66 33.77
N HIS A 103 -12.46 -12.42 34.23
CA HIS A 103 -11.07 -11.98 34.24
C HIS A 103 -10.57 -11.63 32.83
N MET A 104 -10.96 -12.38 31.81
CA MET A 104 -10.54 -12.11 30.44
C MET A 104 -11.22 -10.87 29.84
N LYS A 105 -12.44 -10.57 30.31
CA LYS A 105 -13.12 -9.30 29.99
C LYS A 105 -12.39 -8.11 30.59
N GLU A 106 -11.96 -8.22 31.86
CA GLU A 106 -11.18 -7.18 32.54
C GLU A 106 -9.86 -6.90 31.82
N GLU A 107 -9.18 -7.94 31.34
CA GLU A 107 -8.00 -7.78 30.46
C GLU A 107 -8.35 -7.06 29.15
N CYS A 108 -9.48 -7.36 28.52
CA CYS A 108 -9.94 -6.62 27.35
C CYS A 108 -10.18 -5.14 27.68
N ASP A 109 -10.93 -4.84 28.74
CA ASP A 109 -11.23 -3.46 29.14
C ASP A 109 -9.95 -2.66 29.49
N GLN A 110 -8.99 -3.31 30.13
CA GLN A 110 -7.65 -2.76 30.33
C GLN A 110 -6.96 -2.48 28.99
N LEU A 111 -6.97 -3.42 28.03
CA LEU A 111 -6.39 -3.19 26.70
C LEU A 111 -7.06 -2.04 25.95
N ARG A 112 -8.38 -1.86 26.12
CA ARG A 112 -9.14 -0.76 25.50
C ARG A 112 -8.68 0.62 25.99
N THR A 113 -8.32 0.69 27.27
CA THR A 113 -7.99 1.94 27.98
C THR A 113 -6.49 2.15 28.16
N LYS A 114 -5.69 1.09 27.93
CA LYS A 114 -4.24 1.12 28.02
C LYS A 114 -3.72 2.17 27.05
N THR A 115 -3.10 3.21 27.61
CA THR A 115 -2.36 4.17 26.82
C THR A 115 -1.25 3.43 26.09
N LEU A 116 -1.13 3.68 24.79
CA LEU A 116 0.04 3.31 24.01
C LEU A 116 1.29 3.73 24.81
N ASP A 117 2.22 2.81 25.00
CA ASP A 117 3.51 3.15 25.57
C ASP A 117 4.24 4.16 24.68
N GLN A 118 5.30 4.77 25.22
CA GLN A 118 6.02 5.83 24.54
C GLN A 118 6.56 5.39 23.18
N THR A 119 7.06 4.16 23.08
CA THR A 119 7.57 3.57 21.83
C THR A 119 6.46 3.42 20.78
N ASN A 120 5.30 2.91 21.16
CA ASN A 120 4.16 2.77 20.26
C ASN A 120 3.61 4.12 19.79
N LYS A 121 3.65 5.15 20.65
CA LYS A 121 3.31 6.54 20.26
C LYS A 121 4.29 7.10 19.24
N GLU A 122 5.59 6.90 19.43
CA GLU A 122 6.64 7.35 18.51
C GLU A 122 6.49 6.68 17.14
N ILE A 123 6.30 5.35 17.10
CA ILE A 123 6.04 4.61 15.87
C ILE A 123 4.80 5.16 15.15
N MET A 124 3.70 5.42 15.87
CA MET A 124 2.49 6.02 15.30
C MET A 124 2.74 7.43 14.74
N MET A 125 3.52 8.25 15.42
CA MET A 125 3.88 9.60 14.93
C MET A 125 4.75 9.53 13.66
N ASP A 126 5.71 8.60 13.62
CA ASP A 126 6.56 8.40 12.45
C ASP A 126 5.78 7.85 11.26
N ILE A 127 4.87 6.89 11.47
CA ILE A 127 3.95 6.41 10.44
C ILE A 127 3.10 7.58 9.90
N LYS A 128 2.58 8.42 10.79
CA LYS A 128 1.79 9.59 10.38
C LYS A 128 2.63 10.56 9.55
N ARG A 129 3.84 10.89 10.00
CA ARG A 129 4.76 11.77 9.27
C ARG A 129 5.08 11.20 7.89
N SER A 130 5.42 9.92 7.81
CA SER A 130 5.71 9.24 6.54
C SER A 130 4.50 9.26 5.60
N ASN A 131 3.30 9.06 6.10
CA ASN A 131 2.07 9.16 5.29
C ASN A 131 1.82 10.58 4.77
N ASP A 132 2.07 11.60 5.58
CA ASP A 132 1.97 13.01 5.17
C ASP A 132 3.00 13.33 4.07
N GLU A 133 4.25 12.89 4.23
CA GLU A 133 5.31 13.02 3.22
C GLU A 133 4.94 12.31 1.90
N ILE A 134 4.42 11.08 1.98
CA ILE A 134 3.96 10.33 0.81
C ILE A 134 2.84 11.08 0.07
N ARG A 135 1.92 11.71 0.81
CA ARG A 135 0.84 12.51 0.22
C ARG A 135 1.40 13.72 -0.53
N GLU A 136 2.32 14.46 0.08
CA GLU A 136 2.96 15.63 -0.55
C GLU A 136 3.77 15.25 -1.80
N LEU A 137 4.47 14.11 -1.76
CA LEU A 137 5.19 13.59 -2.92
C LEU A 137 4.24 13.21 -4.07
N ARG A 138 3.07 12.62 -3.76
CA ARG A 138 2.05 12.30 -4.77
C ARG A 138 1.50 13.56 -5.43
N GLU A 139 1.16 14.58 -4.64
CA GLU A 139 0.68 15.87 -5.15
C GLU A 139 1.73 16.54 -6.05
N SER A 140 3.00 16.50 -5.65
CA SER A 140 4.14 17.02 -6.42
C SER A 140 4.34 16.24 -7.74
N LEU A 141 4.24 14.91 -7.70
CA LEU A 141 4.35 14.06 -8.89
C LEU A 141 3.23 14.37 -9.90
N ASP A 142 2.00 14.57 -9.43
CA ASP A 142 0.87 14.91 -10.31
C ASP A 142 1.04 16.30 -10.93
N SER A 143 1.59 17.25 -10.20
CA SER A 143 1.96 18.56 -10.74
C SER A 143 3.03 18.46 -11.82
N LEU A 144 4.08 17.65 -11.58
CA LEU A 144 5.17 17.45 -12.52
C LEU A 144 4.69 16.77 -13.81
N LYS A 145 3.78 15.79 -13.72
CA LYS A 145 3.16 15.16 -14.89
C LYS A 145 2.41 16.15 -15.76
N ARG A 146 1.59 17.03 -15.16
CA ARG A 146 0.87 18.08 -15.89
C ARG A 146 1.84 19.01 -16.63
N SER A 147 2.89 19.46 -15.95
CA SER A 147 3.94 20.28 -16.56
C SER A 147 4.66 19.56 -17.71
N HIS A 148 4.92 18.26 -17.56
CA HIS A 148 5.52 17.45 -18.62
C HIS A 148 4.61 17.37 -19.86
N ASP A 149 3.31 17.15 -19.68
CA ASP A 149 2.34 17.10 -20.78
C ASP A 149 2.27 18.45 -21.52
N ASP A 150 2.27 19.57 -20.79
CA ASP A 150 2.28 20.92 -21.35
C ASP A 150 3.56 21.20 -22.16
N LEU A 151 4.72 20.81 -21.62
CA LEU A 151 6.01 20.93 -22.32
C LEU A 151 6.07 20.05 -23.56
N GLN A 152 5.52 18.83 -23.51
CA GLN A 152 5.47 17.93 -24.65
C GLN A 152 4.59 18.50 -25.77
N LYS A 153 3.46 19.12 -25.42
CA LYS A 153 2.61 19.83 -26.37
C LYS A 153 3.36 21.02 -27.00
N ALA A 154 3.98 21.87 -26.18
CA ALA A 154 4.75 23.02 -26.65
C ALA A 154 5.90 22.61 -27.58
N HIS A 155 6.60 21.53 -27.26
CA HIS A 155 7.66 20.97 -28.10
C HIS A 155 7.11 20.51 -29.46
N SER A 156 5.94 19.86 -29.49
CA SER A 156 5.29 19.42 -30.73
C SER A 156 4.87 20.60 -31.61
N ASP A 157 4.29 21.64 -31.00
CA ASP A 157 3.90 22.88 -31.69
C ASP A 157 5.14 23.61 -32.27
N MET A 158 6.24 23.67 -31.52
CA MET A 158 7.51 24.26 -31.95
C MET A 158 8.14 23.47 -33.10
N LYS A 159 8.12 22.14 -33.04
CA LYS A 159 8.62 21.28 -34.12
C LYS A 159 7.89 21.55 -35.43
N ARG A 160 6.55 21.65 -35.39
CA ARG A 160 5.73 21.98 -36.55
C ARG A 160 6.05 23.38 -37.10
N SER A 161 6.22 24.37 -36.24
CA SER A 161 6.62 25.72 -36.67
C SER A 161 7.99 25.72 -37.35
N ASN A 162 8.93 24.94 -36.84
CA ASN A 162 10.26 24.83 -37.42
C ASN A 162 10.23 24.18 -38.82
N GLU A 163 9.41 23.13 -39.01
CA GLU A 163 9.18 22.52 -40.32
C GLU A 163 8.64 23.53 -41.34
N VAL A 164 7.68 24.37 -40.94
CA VAL A 164 7.15 25.46 -41.78
C VAL A 164 8.24 26.48 -42.14
N LEU A 165 9.04 26.90 -41.16
CA LEU A 165 10.15 27.84 -41.40
C LEU A 165 11.19 27.28 -42.35
N GLN A 166 11.55 25.99 -42.22
CA GLN A 166 12.46 25.32 -43.13
C GLN A 166 11.91 25.30 -44.57
N ASN A 167 10.63 24.94 -44.75
CA ASN A 167 9.99 24.97 -46.06
C ASN A 167 10.03 26.37 -46.68
N ASN A 168 9.64 27.40 -45.91
CA ASN A 168 9.69 28.79 -46.37
C ASN A 168 11.12 29.21 -46.75
N HIS A 169 12.13 28.84 -45.95
CA HIS A 169 13.52 29.12 -46.25
C HIS A 169 13.97 28.47 -47.56
N THR A 170 13.56 27.22 -47.82
CA THR A 170 13.89 26.54 -49.08
C THR A 170 13.27 27.23 -50.29
N GLU A 171 12.01 27.66 -50.20
CA GLU A 171 11.34 28.38 -51.29
C GLU A 171 11.96 29.76 -51.54
N MET A 172 12.22 30.54 -50.49
CA MET A 172 12.96 31.81 -50.63
C MET A 172 14.34 31.62 -51.25
N THR A 173 15.05 30.56 -50.86
CA THR A 173 16.37 30.23 -51.44
C THR A 173 16.27 29.96 -52.95
N LYS A 174 15.21 29.28 -53.40
CA LYS A 174 14.95 29.05 -54.83
C LYS A 174 14.64 30.38 -55.55
N GLU A 175 13.81 31.23 -54.96
CA GLU A 175 13.41 32.50 -55.58
C GLU A 175 14.58 33.48 -55.71
N VAL A 176 15.41 33.60 -54.67
CA VAL A 176 16.63 34.41 -54.71
C VAL A 176 17.57 33.94 -55.83
N LYS A 177 17.70 32.61 -56.05
CA LYS A 177 18.49 32.08 -57.17
C LYS A 177 17.88 32.46 -58.52
N ARG A 178 16.55 32.39 -58.66
CA ARG A 178 15.84 32.81 -59.87
C ARG A 178 16.06 34.28 -60.20
N LEU A 179 15.85 35.17 -59.22
CA LEU A 179 16.04 36.61 -59.38
C LEU A 179 17.48 36.96 -59.77
N LYS A 180 18.48 36.29 -59.18
CA LYS A 180 19.89 36.46 -59.57
C LYS A 180 20.15 36.07 -61.03
N SER A 181 19.50 35.01 -61.54
CA SER A 181 19.60 34.64 -62.96
C SER A 181 18.99 35.73 -63.85
N VAL A 182 17.76 36.15 -63.56
CA VAL A 182 17.05 37.20 -64.33
C VAL A 182 17.84 38.51 -64.35
N GLN A 183 18.42 38.90 -63.21
CA GLN A 183 19.26 40.09 -63.11
C GLN A 183 20.50 39.98 -64.00
N ASN A 184 21.18 38.83 -64.00
CA ASN A 184 22.32 38.60 -64.88
C ASN A 184 21.93 38.67 -66.36
N ASP A 185 20.74 38.21 -66.74
CA ASP A 185 20.30 38.24 -68.14
C ASP A 185 19.91 39.65 -68.59
N THR A 186 19.42 40.49 -67.67
CA THR A 186 18.90 41.83 -67.97
C THR A 186 19.97 42.93 -67.95
N VAL A 187 21.06 42.78 -67.19
CA VAL A 187 22.12 43.80 -67.09
C VAL A 187 23.11 43.70 -68.26
N PRO A 188 23.30 44.74 -69.09
CA PRO A 188 24.24 44.70 -70.22
C PRO A 188 25.69 44.42 -69.76
N TRP A 189 26.45 43.65 -70.56
CA TRP A 189 27.82 43.22 -70.25
C TRP A 189 28.80 44.35 -69.88
N ASN A 190 28.54 45.59 -70.30
CA ASN A 190 29.42 46.74 -70.11
C ASN A 190 29.32 47.36 -68.70
N VAL A 191 28.32 46.98 -67.89
CA VAL A 191 28.13 47.48 -66.51
C VAL A 191 28.63 46.47 -65.47
N ARG A 192 28.71 45.18 -65.81
CA ARG A 192 29.05 44.09 -64.87
C ARG A 192 30.47 44.15 -64.28
N GLY A 193 31.41 44.85 -64.92
CA GLY A 193 32.82 44.90 -64.52
C GLY A 193 33.27 46.12 -63.69
N LYS A 194 32.39 47.08 -63.39
CA LYS A 194 32.81 48.36 -62.78
C LYS A 194 32.81 48.40 -61.24
N GLN A 195 32.56 47.31 -60.53
CA GLN A 195 32.51 47.29 -59.05
C GLN A 195 33.78 46.80 -58.34
N LEU A 196 34.94 46.67 -59.02
CA LEU A 196 36.18 46.16 -58.39
C LEU A 196 37.38 47.12 -58.41
N PHE A 197 37.18 48.41 -58.60
CA PHE A 197 38.25 49.39 -58.37
C PHE A 197 37.69 50.60 -57.63
N TYR A 198 37.78 50.59 -56.31
CA TYR A 198 38.14 51.72 -55.42
C TYR A 198 38.37 51.17 -54.01
#